data_AF-A0A496VNP6-F1
#
_entry.id   AF-A0A496VNP6-F1
#
_cell.length_a   1.000
_cell.length_b   1.000
_cell.length_c   1.000
_cell.angle_alpha   90.00
_cell.angle_beta   90.00
_cell.angle_gamma   90.00
#
_symmetry.space_group_name_H-M   'P 1'
#
loop_
_entity.id
_entity.type
_entity.pdbx_description
1 polymer ?
#
loop_
_entity_poly.entity_id
_entity_poly.type
_entity_poly.pdbx_seq_one_letter_code
_entity_poly.pdbx_strand_id
1 'polypeptide(L)' 'MTGINEYWVISAPKNFEPTSLFSQSQLAFLDEVYEVFSQFSAWKLRNMTHDEPPWVSNKINAGEISIDEMANYLKTRVK' A
#
# COMPACT_ATOMS: atom_id res chain seq x y z
N MET A 1 3.72 33.08 8.12
CA MET A 1 4.05 32.69 6.74
C MET A 1 5.23 31.75 6.79
N THR A 2 4.97 30.44 6.81
CA THR A 2 5.99 29.40 6.64
C THR A 2 5.45 28.48 5.58
N GLY A 3 6.04 28.57 4.39
CA GLY A 3 5.65 27.81 3.21
C GLY A 3 5.66 26.33 3.53
N ILE A 4 4.48 25.72 3.44
CA ILE A 4 4.36 24.27 3.34
C ILE A 4 5.11 23.86 2.07
N ASN A 5 6.07 22.97 2.26
CA ASN A 5 6.91 22.44 1.21
C ASN A 5 6.01 21.64 0.24
N GLU A 6 5.70 22.23 -0.91
CA GLU A 6 4.98 21.59 -2.01
C GLU A 6 5.87 20.49 -2.62
N TYR A 7 6.05 19.37 -1.92
CA TYR A 7 6.59 18.17 -2.52
C TYR A 7 5.56 17.66 -3.54
N TRP A 8 5.91 17.76 -4.82
CA TRP A 8 5.21 17.31 -6.03
C TRP A 8 4.06 16.31 -5.80
N VAL A 9 2.87 16.83 -5.50
CA VAL A 9 1.65 16.05 -5.67
C VAL A 9 1.47 15.89 -7.16
N ILE A 10 1.56 14.65 -7.66
CA ILE A 10 1.23 14.37 -9.06
C ILE A 10 -0.27 14.58 -9.20
N SER A 11 -0.66 15.72 -9.79
CA SER A 11 -2.06 15.99 -10.09
C SER A 11 -2.63 14.89 -10.98
N ALA A 12 -3.86 14.47 -10.69
CA ALA A 12 -4.57 13.53 -11.54
C ALA A 12 -4.68 14.05 -12.99
N PRO A 13 -4.70 13.17 -14.00
CA PRO A 13 -4.98 13.56 -15.37
C PRO A 13 -6.29 14.34 -15.48
N LYS A 14 -6.36 15.31 -16.40
CA LYS A 14 -7.52 16.21 -16.56
C LYS A 14 -8.87 15.51 -16.81
N ASN A 15 -8.84 14.27 -17.27
CA ASN A 15 -9.99 13.45 -17.62
C ASN A 15 -10.11 12.20 -16.75
N PHE A 16 -9.51 12.23 -15.55
CA PHE A 16 -9.61 11.15 -14.60
C PHE A 16 -10.94 11.24 -13.83
N GLU A 17 -11.88 10.36 -14.18
CA GLU A 17 -13.22 10.31 -13.58
C GLU A 17 -13.40 9.00 -12.78
N PRO A 18 -12.82 8.89 -11.57
CA PRO A 18 -12.82 7.64 -10.80
C PRO A 18 -14.21 7.21 -10.34
N THR A 19 -15.14 8.15 -10.22
CA THR A 19 -16.57 7.91 -9.91
C THR A 19 -17.29 7.10 -11.00
N SER A 20 -16.74 7.00 -12.21
CA SER A 20 -17.27 6.14 -13.28
C SER A 20 -16.88 4.67 -13.14
N LEU A 21 -15.86 4.37 -12.35
CA LEU A 21 -15.28 3.02 -12.17
C LEU A 21 -15.57 2.43 -10.79
N PHE A 22 -15.71 3.28 -9.78
CA PHE A 22 -15.79 2.88 -8.38
C PHE A 22 -17.02 3.47 -7.70
N SER A 23 -17.59 2.71 -6.77
CA SER A 23 -18.61 3.24 -5.86
C SER A 23 -18.00 4.28 -4.91
N GLN A 24 -18.86 5.08 -4.28
CA GLN A 24 -18.42 6.06 -3.28
C GLN A 24 -17.67 5.41 -2.11
N SER A 25 -18.07 4.21 -1.68
CA SER A 25 -17.40 3.48 -0.60
C SER A 25 -16.02 2.97 -1.01
N GLN A 26 -15.85 2.53 -2.27
CA GLN A 26 -14.55 2.13 -2.80
C GLN A 26 -13.61 3.33 -2.90
N LEU A 27 -14.11 4.49 -3.34
CA LEU A 27 -13.32 5.72 -3.39
C LEU A 27 -12.84 6.14 -2.00
N ALA A 28 -13.74 6.16 -1.01
CA ALA A 28 -13.36 6.49 0.37
C ALA A 28 -12.26 5.55 0.91
N PHE A 29 -12.34 4.25 0.59
CA PHE A 29 -11.30 3.30 0.95
C PHE A 29 -9.97 3.56 0.22
N LEU A 30 -10.00 3.90 -1.07
CA LEU A 30 -8.79 4.25 -1.81
C LEU A 30 -8.15 5.54 -1.31
N ASP A 31 -8.96 6.52 -0.90
CA ASP A 31 -8.48 7.74 -0.27
C ASP A 31 -7.77 7.43 1.05
N GLU A 32 -8.32 6.55 1.88
CA GLU A 32 -7.65 6.08 3.11
C GLU A 32 -6.31 5.39 2.81
N VAL A 33 -6.27 4.49 1.82
CA VAL A 33 -5.03 3.85 1.36
C VAL A 33 -4.01 4.90 0.91
N TYR A 34 -4.46 5.92 0.17
CA TYR A 34 -3.59 7.00 -0.29
C TYR A 34 -3.05 7.85 0.88
N GLU A 35 -3.91 8.28 1.80
CA GLU A 35 -3.50 9.06 2.98
C GLU A 35 -2.46 8.34 3.83
N VAL A 36 -2.61 7.03 4.02
CA VAL A 36 -1.69 6.22 4.83
C VAL A 36 -0.35 5.99 4.11
N PHE A 37 -0.39 5.63 2.82
CA PHE A 37 0.79 5.09 2.13
C PHE A 37 1.49 6.04 1.17
N SER A 38 0.87 7.16 0.75
CA SER A 38 1.44 8.11 -0.22
C SER A 38 2.74 8.78 0.24
N GLN A 39 2.97 8.85 1.56
CA GLN A 39 4.21 9.36 2.14
C GLN A 39 5.44 8.47 1.90
N PHE A 40 5.24 7.22 1.50
CA PHE A 40 6.32 6.26 1.29
C PHE A 40 6.68 6.15 -0.18
N SER A 41 7.98 6.09 -0.48
CA SER A 41 8.44 5.75 -1.82
C SER A 41 8.06 4.31 -2.19
N ALA A 42 7.95 4.01 -3.48
CA ALA A 42 7.69 2.65 -3.97
C ALA A 42 8.70 1.63 -3.42
N TRP A 43 9.99 2.01 -3.30
CA TRP A 43 11.03 1.17 -2.70
C TRP A 43 10.79 0.91 -1.21
N LYS A 44 10.33 1.93 -0.46
CA LYS A 44 10.00 1.77 0.95
C LYS A 44 8.81 0.83 1.14
N LEU A 45 7.74 1.00 0.36
CA LEU A 45 6.57 0.11 0.38
C LEU A 45 6.96 -1.35 0.09
N ARG A 46 7.81 -1.57 -0.91
CA ARG A 46 8.39 -2.90 -1.19
C ARG A 46 9.14 -3.46 0.02
N ASN A 47 10.02 -2.67 0.62
CA ASN A 47 10.83 -3.17 1.73
C ASN A 47 9.98 -3.49 2.97
N MET A 48 8.88 -2.75 3.19
CA MET A 48 7.95 -3.06 4.28
C MET A 48 7.40 -4.49 4.21
N THR A 49 7.17 -5.05 3.01
CA THR A 49 6.77 -6.46 2.86
C THR A 49 7.96 -7.42 2.87
N HIS A 50 9.13 -6.97 2.37
CA HIS A 50 10.34 -7.80 2.32
C HIS A 50 11.02 -8.02 3.68
N ASP A 51 10.66 -7.19 4.66
CA ASP A 51 11.10 -7.31 6.04
C ASP A 51 10.16 -8.21 6.87
N GLU A 52 9.05 -8.69 6.31
CA GLU A 52 8.07 -9.50 7.03
C GLU A 52 8.40 -10.99 7.04
N PRO A 53 8.01 -11.74 8.10
CA PRO A 53 8.32 -13.17 8.23
C PRO A 53 7.92 -14.04 7.02
N PRO A 54 6.74 -13.88 6.39
CA PRO A 54 6.39 -14.72 5.23
C PRO A 54 7.37 -14.55 4.07
N TRP A 55 7.81 -13.32 3.81
CA TRP A 55 8.81 -13.06 2.80
C TRP A 55 10.19 -13.57 3.21
N VAL A 56 10.64 -13.21 4.41
CA VAL A 56 11.99 -13.55 4.90
C VAL A 56 12.22 -15.06 4.96
N SER A 57 11.19 -15.83 5.35
CA SER A 57 11.27 -17.30 5.45
C SER A 57 11.40 -17.98 4.08
N ASN A 58 10.83 -17.39 3.03
CA ASN A 58 10.77 -17.97 1.69
C ASN A 58 11.79 -17.38 0.70
N LYS A 59 12.43 -16.23 1.01
CA LYS A 59 13.31 -15.51 0.07
C LYS A 59 14.52 -16.31 -0.40
N ILE A 60 15.08 -17.18 0.45
CA ILE A 60 16.31 -17.95 0.14
C ILE A 60 16.08 -18.90 -1.03
N ASN A 61 14.90 -19.52 -1.07
CA ASN A 61 14.55 -20.51 -2.08
C ASN A 61 13.75 -19.90 -3.24
N ALA A 62 13.53 -18.58 -3.23
CA ALA A 62 12.52 -17.92 -4.07
C ALA A 62 11.18 -18.68 -4.05
N GLY A 63 10.80 -19.18 -2.88
CA GLY A 63 9.68 -20.09 -2.70
C GLY A 63 8.32 -19.39 -2.71
N GLU A 64 7.28 -20.16 -3.02
CA GLU A 64 5.89 -19.72 -2.88
C GLU A 64 5.55 -19.54 -1.39
N ILE A 65 4.99 -18.38 -1.05
CA ILE A 65 4.39 -18.15 0.27
C ILE A 65 2.99 -18.74 0.24
N SER A 66 2.75 -19.79 1.01
CA SER A 66 1.45 -20.46 1.04
C SER A 66 0.34 -19.56 1.58
N ILE A 67 -0.89 -19.83 1.18
CA ILE A 67 -2.08 -19.13 1.71
C ILE A 67 -2.17 -19.28 3.23
N ASP A 68 -1.87 -20.47 3.76
CA ASP A 68 -1.93 -20.74 5.21
C ASP A 68 -0.88 -19.93 5.98
N GLU A 69 0.34 -19.82 5.46
CA GLU A 69 1.40 -19.00 6.04
C GLU A 69 0.99 -17.53 6.07
N MET A 70 0.49 -17.01 4.95
CA MET A 70 0.02 -15.62 4.86
C MET A 70 -1.15 -15.36 5.83
N ALA A 71 -2.13 -16.27 5.88
CA ALA A 71 -3.28 -16.16 6.77
C ALA A 71 -2.86 -16.18 8.24
N ASN A 72 -1.93 -17.06 8.62
CA ASN A 72 -1.42 -17.13 9.99
C ASN A 72 -0.63 -15.88 10.37
N TYR A 73 0.17 -15.34 9.45
CA TYR A 73 0.86 -14.07 9.67
C TYR A 73 -0.13 -12.91 9.88
N LEU A 74 -1.11 -12.74 9.00
CA LEU A 74 -2.07 -11.63 9.07
C LEU A 74 -2.93 -11.68 10.34
N LYS A 75 -3.26 -12.87 10.87
CA LYS A 75 -3.93 -13.01 12.17
C LYS A 75 -3.15 -12.35 13.33
N THR A 76 -1.82 -12.26 13.23
CA THR A 76 -1.00 -11.56 14.25
C THR A 76 -1.07 -10.03 14.16
N ARG A 77 -1.65 -9.49 13.08
CA ARG A 77 -1.74 -8.05 12.78
C ARG A 77 -3.11 -7.45 13.08
N VAL A 78 -4.12 -8.29 13.25
CA VAL A 78 -5.47 -7.87 13.68
C VAL A 78 -5.48 -7.81 15.21
N LYS A 79 -5.96 -6.69 15.77
CA LYS A 79 -6.21 -6.54 17.21
C LYS A 79 -7.64 -6.95 17.54
#